data_AF-A0A7V5LE41-F1
#
_entry.id   AF-A0A7V5LE41-F1
#
_cell.length_a   1.000
_cell.length_b   1.000
_cell.length_c   1.000
_cell.angle_alpha   90.00
_cell.angle_beta   90.00
_cell.angle_gamma   90.00
#
_symmetry.space_group_name_H-M   'P 1'
#
loop_
_entity.id
_entity.type
_entity.pdbx_description
1 polymer ?
#
loop_
_entity_poly.entity_id
_entity_poly.type
_entity_poly.pdbx_seq_one_letter_code
_entity_poly.pdbx_strand_id
1 'polypeptide(L)'
;MKRTEEMVSSLRYDALQKRWVIIATERQHRPQDFGAGQSITVSREHCPFCAGREQQTPPEIAAIRPLHSEPDTPGWRVRVIENKYPALRISNAVWELGAEGFYETIPGYGAHEVIIEGPDHDKSFIDLPSDLAFDILSMYRERLNVHMDDLRLKYTLIFKNHGATAGASLLHPHSQIIATPVTPRTIRMELMSTLKHFAETNRCMICDMVQKERDEGERIIYDDGTIVAFANYAARFPYELFIAPARHETFYNRENDHTLHCLVNCLKDVLGRLRTLLSDPPYN
;
A
#
# COMPACT_ATOMS: atom_id res chain seq x y z
N MET A 1 21.29 -20.93 41.34
CA MET A 1 21.32 -19.95 40.23
C MET A 1 20.34 -20.46 39.17
N LYS A 2 19.11 -19.95 39.14
CA LYS A 2 18.12 -20.37 38.12
C LYS A 2 18.55 -19.75 36.79
N ARG A 3 19.01 -20.56 35.84
CA ARG A 3 19.03 -20.16 34.42
C ARG A 3 17.57 -19.90 34.05
N THR A 4 17.21 -18.65 33.86
CA THR A 4 16.04 -18.30 33.05
C THR A 4 16.30 -18.89 31.68
N GLU A 5 15.56 -19.93 31.31
CA GLU A 5 15.46 -20.34 29.91
C GLU A 5 14.93 -19.12 29.16
N GLU A 6 15.79 -18.46 28.38
CA GLU A 6 15.32 -17.47 27.42
C GLU A 6 14.41 -18.21 26.45
N MET A 7 13.11 -17.92 26.52
CA MET A 7 12.16 -18.48 25.59
C MET A 7 12.50 -17.97 24.18
N VAL A 8 13.05 -18.88 23.38
CA VAL A 8 13.49 -18.68 21.99
C VAL A 8 12.38 -18.16 21.07
N SER A 9 11.11 -18.39 21.42
CA SER A 9 9.95 -17.89 20.67
C SER A 9 8.96 -17.19 21.58
N SER A 10 8.27 -16.18 21.05
CA SER A 10 7.24 -15.43 21.77
C SER A 10 5.95 -15.34 20.95
N LEU A 11 4.82 -15.24 21.65
CA LEU A 11 3.53 -14.89 21.06
C LEU A 11 3.28 -13.41 21.31
N ARG A 12 3.11 -12.63 20.24
CA ARG A 12 2.81 -11.21 20.32
C ARG A 12 1.39 -10.96 19.86
N TYR A 13 0.67 -10.13 20.61
CA TYR A 13 -0.70 -9.78 20.30
C TYR A 13 -0.75 -8.49 19.47
N ASP A 14 -1.38 -8.58 18.29
CA ASP A 14 -1.74 -7.45 17.46
C ASP A 14 -3.04 -6.85 17.99
N ALA A 15 -2.93 -5.75 18.74
CA ALA A 15 -4.08 -5.11 19.36
C ALA A 15 -5.04 -4.47 18.34
N LEU A 16 -4.53 -4.10 17.15
CA LEU A 16 -5.27 -3.41 16.10
C LEU A 16 -6.15 -4.40 15.33
N GLN A 17 -5.60 -5.54 14.92
CA GLN A 17 -6.33 -6.58 14.18
C GLN A 17 -6.86 -7.72 15.06
N LYS A 18 -6.62 -7.68 16.38
CA LYS A 18 -7.09 -8.64 17.40
C LYS A 18 -6.65 -10.10 17.14
N ARG A 19 -5.37 -10.32 16.87
CA ARG A 19 -4.81 -11.66 16.61
C ARG A 19 -3.47 -11.89 17.32
N TRP A 20 -3.10 -13.16 17.45
CA TRP A 20 -1.78 -13.56 17.95
C TRP A 20 -0.84 -13.90 16.79
N VAL A 21 0.42 -13.52 16.92
CA VAL A 21 1.49 -13.81 15.96
C VAL A 21 2.64 -14.49 16.68
N ILE A 22 3.12 -15.59 16.10
CA ILE A 22 4.28 -16.34 16.61
C ILE A 22 5.55 -15.67 16.08
N ILE A 23 6.41 -15.24 16.98
CA ILE A 23 7.74 -14.72 16.69
C ILE A 23 8.76 -15.79 17.08
N ALA A 24 9.38 -16.41 16.08
CA ALA A 24 10.37 -17.48 16.27
C ALA A 24 11.60 -17.21 15.38
N THR A 25 12.55 -16.45 15.89
CA THR A 25 13.73 -15.96 15.16
C THR A 25 14.64 -17.09 14.67
N GLU A 26 14.80 -18.17 15.44
CA GLU A 26 15.64 -19.33 15.06
C GLU A 26 15.16 -20.08 13.80
N ARG A 27 13.91 -19.88 13.37
CA ARG A 27 13.41 -20.50 12.13
C ARG A 27 14.16 -20.03 10.88
N GLN A 28 14.89 -18.92 10.93
CA GLN A 28 15.74 -18.46 9.83
C GLN A 28 16.86 -19.47 9.49
N HIS A 29 17.29 -20.31 10.44
CA HIS A 29 18.33 -21.32 10.23
C HIS A 29 17.80 -22.65 9.68
N ARG A 30 16.50 -22.77 9.41
CA ARG A 30 15.93 -24.01 8.89
C ARG A 30 16.44 -24.26 7.46
N PRO A 31 16.98 -25.46 7.16
CA PRO A 31 17.38 -25.82 5.80
C PRO A 31 16.21 -25.62 4.82
N GLN A 32 16.48 -24.97 3.69
CA GLN A 32 15.52 -24.82 2.60
C GLN A 32 15.97 -25.66 1.41
N ASP A 33 15.19 -26.68 1.06
CA ASP A 33 15.44 -27.55 -0.09
C ASP A 33 15.04 -26.90 -1.44
N PHE A 34 14.31 -25.78 -1.38
CA PHE A 34 13.85 -25.02 -2.54
C PHE A 34 14.46 -23.62 -2.51
N GLY A 35 15.27 -23.29 -3.53
CA GLY A 35 15.91 -21.98 -3.67
C GLY A 35 14.92 -20.86 -4.04
N ALA A 36 15.35 -19.61 -3.84
CA ALA A 36 14.60 -18.43 -4.29
C ALA A 36 14.36 -18.49 -5.80
N GLY A 37 13.11 -18.31 -6.22
CA GLY A 37 12.68 -18.40 -7.62
C GLY A 37 13.47 -17.45 -8.53
N GLN A 38 13.66 -17.89 -9.78
CA GLN A 38 14.39 -17.13 -10.80
C GLN A 38 13.80 -15.74 -11.02
N SER A 39 14.66 -14.73 -11.18
CA SER A 39 14.23 -13.42 -11.69
C SER A 39 13.80 -13.59 -13.15
N ILE A 40 12.52 -13.41 -13.43
CA ILE A 40 12.02 -13.41 -14.81
C ILE A 40 12.36 -12.05 -15.43
N THR A 41 13.30 -12.02 -16.36
CA THR A 41 13.57 -10.85 -17.19
C THR A 41 12.51 -10.78 -18.29
N VAL A 42 11.41 -10.07 -18.07
CA VAL A 42 10.42 -9.83 -19.13
C VAL A 42 10.91 -8.69 -20.01
N SER A 43 10.85 -8.88 -21.34
CA SER A 43 11.34 -7.90 -22.31
C SER A 43 10.55 -6.59 -22.27
N ARG A 44 11.26 -5.47 -22.08
CA ARG A 44 10.79 -4.08 -22.23
C ARG A 44 10.10 -3.82 -23.57
N GLU A 45 10.43 -4.60 -24.60
CA GLU A 45 9.95 -4.40 -25.97
C GLU A 45 8.43 -4.50 -26.11
N HIS A 46 7.72 -5.12 -25.17
CA HIS A 46 6.27 -5.33 -25.27
C HIS A 46 5.47 -4.76 -24.09
N CYS A 47 6.10 -3.97 -23.22
CA CYS A 47 5.39 -3.36 -22.10
C CYS A 47 4.41 -2.27 -22.60
N PRO A 48 3.10 -2.36 -22.27
CA PRO A 48 2.09 -1.36 -22.67
C PRO A 48 2.15 -0.06 -21.83
N PHE A 49 2.87 -0.07 -20.71
CA PHE A 49 2.97 1.09 -19.80
C PHE A 49 4.12 2.04 -20.17
N CYS A 50 5.03 1.61 -21.05
CA CYS A 50 6.08 2.49 -21.58
C CYS A 50 5.47 3.68 -22.34
N ALA A 51 6.10 4.85 -22.22
CA ALA A 51 5.73 6.01 -23.02
C ALA A 51 5.81 5.73 -24.54
N GLY A 52 4.87 6.28 -25.31
CA GLY A 52 4.73 6.01 -26.75
C GLY A 52 3.85 4.81 -27.08
N ARG A 53 3.28 4.15 -26.07
CA ARG A 53 2.40 2.98 -26.21
C ARG A 53 1.06 3.17 -25.51
N GLU A 54 0.66 4.42 -25.29
CA GLU A 54 -0.60 4.82 -24.66
C GLU A 54 -1.81 4.11 -25.29
N GLN A 55 -1.79 3.93 -26.61
CA GLN A 55 -2.83 3.24 -27.38
C GLN A 55 -2.96 1.72 -27.07
N GLN A 56 -2.03 1.14 -26.30
CA GLN A 56 -2.07 -0.27 -25.87
C GLN A 56 -2.76 -0.46 -24.52
N THR A 57 -3.08 0.65 -23.82
CA THR A 57 -3.85 0.66 -22.57
C THR A 57 -5.28 1.15 -22.81
N PRO A 58 -6.23 0.89 -21.90
CA PRO A 58 -7.48 1.64 -21.86
C PRO A 58 -7.21 3.17 -21.79
N PRO A 59 -8.18 4.00 -22.19
CA PRO A 59 -8.05 5.46 -22.10
C PRO A 59 -7.71 5.90 -20.68
N GLU A 60 -6.89 6.94 -20.57
CA GLU A 60 -6.58 7.53 -19.28
C GLU A 60 -7.80 8.13 -18.59
N ILE A 61 -7.88 7.90 -17.28
CA ILE A 61 -8.88 8.46 -16.37
C ILE A 61 -8.36 9.78 -15.76
N ALA A 62 -7.06 9.84 -15.48
CA ALA A 62 -6.37 11.00 -14.94
C ALA A 62 -4.88 10.93 -15.28
N ALA A 63 -4.21 12.07 -15.30
CA ALA A 63 -2.76 12.12 -15.48
C ALA A 63 -2.15 13.43 -15.04
N ILE A 64 -0.93 13.34 -14.50
CA ILE A 64 -0.07 14.51 -14.26
C ILE A 64 0.81 14.68 -15.50
N ARG A 65 0.64 15.80 -16.19
CA ARG A 65 1.32 16.13 -17.46
C ARG A 65 1.50 17.64 -17.61
N PRO A 66 2.41 18.10 -18.48
CA PRO A 66 2.53 19.52 -18.81
C PRO A 66 1.21 20.12 -19.28
N LEU A 67 1.02 21.42 -19.02
CA LEU A 67 -0.17 22.14 -19.49
C LEU A 67 -0.24 22.10 -21.03
N HIS A 68 -1.43 21.90 -21.58
CA HIS A 68 -1.71 21.82 -23.03
C HIS A 68 -1.20 20.57 -23.76
N SER A 69 -0.79 19.50 -23.07
CA SER A 69 -0.53 18.21 -23.73
C SER A 69 -1.81 17.37 -23.83
N GLU A 70 -1.98 16.65 -24.94
CA GLU A 70 -3.17 15.83 -25.21
C GLU A 70 -3.22 14.54 -24.36
N PRO A 71 -4.41 14.09 -23.92
CA PRO A 71 -4.59 12.76 -23.32
C PRO A 71 -4.09 11.62 -24.20
N ASP A 72 -3.67 10.51 -23.60
CA ASP A 72 -3.22 9.31 -24.30
C ASP A 72 -2.08 9.55 -25.31
N THR A 73 -1.24 10.56 -25.03
CA THR A 73 0.01 10.87 -25.74
C THR A 73 1.23 10.93 -24.80
N PRO A 74 2.47 10.75 -25.30
CA PRO A 74 3.68 10.84 -24.49
C PRO A 74 3.87 12.20 -23.80
N GLY A 75 4.64 12.22 -22.71
CA GLY A 75 4.98 13.44 -21.95
C GLY A 75 4.32 13.55 -20.58
N TRP A 76 3.46 12.58 -20.22
CA TRP A 76 2.95 12.42 -18.86
C TRP A 76 4.04 11.97 -17.88
N ARG A 77 3.83 12.33 -16.61
CA ARG A 77 4.68 11.96 -15.47
C ARG A 77 4.05 10.80 -14.70
N VAL A 78 2.75 10.88 -14.44
CA VAL A 78 1.94 9.82 -13.83
C VAL A 78 0.66 9.67 -14.65
N ARG A 79 0.23 8.44 -14.92
CA ARG A 79 -1.00 8.16 -15.69
C ARG A 79 -1.86 7.15 -14.95
N VAL A 80 -3.17 7.40 -14.87
CA VAL A 80 -4.16 6.49 -14.29
C VAL A 80 -5.05 5.98 -15.40
N ILE A 81 -5.23 4.66 -15.46
CA ILE A 81 -6.07 3.98 -16.44
C ILE A 81 -6.99 2.99 -15.72
N GLU A 82 -8.10 2.61 -16.35
CA GLU A 82 -8.85 1.44 -15.89
C GLU A 82 -7.95 0.20 -16.05
N ASN A 83 -8.02 -0.73 -15.09
CA ASN A 83 -7.40 -2.02 -15.29
C ASN A 83 -8.08 -2.73 -16.47
N LYS A 84 -7.31 -3.20 -17.44
CA LYS A 84 -7.83 -3.89 -18.65
C LYS A 84 -8.64 -5.14 -18.31
N TYR A 85 -8.33 -5.79 -17.18
CA TYR A 85 -9.03 -6.94 -16.63
C TYR A 85 -9.52 -6.60 -15.22
N PRO A 86 -10.54 -5.71 -15.10
CA PRO A 86 -10.92 -5.17 -13.82
C PRO A 86 -11.69 -6.21 -12.99
N ALA A 87 -11.41 -6.26 -11.69
CA ALA A 87 -12.13 -7.15 -10.78
C ALA A 87 -13.53 -6.61 -10.46
N LEU A 88 -13.69 -5.29 -10.53
CA LEU A 88 -14.92 -4.54 -10.27
C LEU A 88 -15.06 -3.42 -11.30
N ARG A 89 -16.29 -3.09 -11.69
CA ARG A 89 -16.57 -2.02 -12.66
C ARG A 89 -17.57 -1.02 -12.12
N ILE A 90 -17.33 0.25 -12.41
CA ILE A 90 -18.30 1.31 -12.15
C ILE A 90 -19.41 1.17 -13.19
N SER A 91 -20.64 1.08 -12.71
CA SER A 91 -21.84 1.02 -13.54
C SER A 91 -22.90 1.97 -13.00
N ASN A 92 -23.66 2.58 -13.91
CA ASN A 92 -24.84 3.38 -13.55
C ASN A 92 -26.07 2.50 -13.30
N ALA A 93 -25.96 1.18 -13.44
CA ALA A 93 -27.04 0.27 -13.12
C ALA A 93 -27.36 0.32 -11.62
N VAL A 94 -28.62 0.59 -11.30
CA VAL A 94 -29.17 0.29 -9.98
C VAL A 94 -29.15 -1.22 -9.83
N TRP A 95 -28.60 -1.70 -8.72
CA TRP A 95 -28.59 -3.11 -8.39
C TRP A 95 -29.31 -3.35 -7.08
N GLU A 96 -30.02 -4.48 -7.03
CA GLU A 96 -30.67 -4.96 -5.81
C GLU A 96 -29.78 -5.99 -5.14
N LEU A 97 -29.83 -6.03 -3.82
CA LEU A 97 -29.17 -7.08 -3.04
C LEU A 97 -29.92 -8.39 -3.29
N GLY A 98 -29.27 -9.36 -3.92
CA GLY A 98 -29.78 -10.72 -4.01
C GLY A 98 -29.59 -11.40 -2.66
N ALA A 99 -30.66 -11.91 -2.06
CA ALA A 99 -30.59 -12.68 -0.82
C ALA A 99 -31.45 -13.94 -0.93
N GLU A 100 -30.84 -15.11 -0.73
CA GLU A 100 -31.52 -16.40 -0.65
C GLU A 100 -31.03 -17.15 0.60
N GLY A 101 -31.83 -17.11 1.67
CA GLY A 101 -31.47 -17.70 2.95
C GLY A 101 -30.21 -17.06 3.55
N PHE A 102 -29.13 -17.83 3.65
CA PHE A 102 -27.82 -17.37 4.15
C PHE A 102 -26.92 -16.77 3.07
N TYR A 103 -27.30 -16.88 1.79
CA TYR A 103 -26.49 -16.44 0.67
C TYR A 103 -26.90 -15.03 0.27
N GLU A 104 -25.96 -14.09 0.40
CA GLU A 104 -26.09 -12.72 -0.08
C GLU A 104 -25.17 -12.51 -1.28
N THR A 105 -25.68 -11.87 -2.33
CA THR A 105 -24.92 -11.54 -3.53
C THR A 105 -25.15 -10.08 -3.91
N ILE A 106 -24.05 -9.36 -4.11
CA ILE A 106 -24.02 -8.04 -4.73
C ILE A 106 -23.29 -8.14 -6.07
N PRO A 107 -23.69 -7.37 -7.09
CA PRO A 107 -22.90 -7.29 -8.31
C PRO A 107 -21.48 -6.79 -8.05
N GLY A 108 -20.56 -7.11 -8.97
CA GLY A 108 -19.16 -6.65 -8.96
C GLY A 108 -19.01 -5.15 -9.24
N TYR A 109 -19.74 -4.33 -8.49
CA TYR A 109 -19.67 -2.87 -8.52
C TYR A 109 -18.41 -2.39 -7.82
N GLY A 110 -17.69 -1.45 -8.41
CA GLY A 110 -16.48 -0.87 -7.81
C GLY A 110 -15.52 -0.31 -8.85
N ALA A 111 -14.34 0.15 -8.43
CA ALA A 111 -13.30 0.61 -9.36
C ALA A 111 -12.10 -0.34 -9.29
N HIS A 112 -11.48 -0.63 -10.44
CA HIS A 112 -10.16 -1.24 -10.50
C HIS A 112 -9.28 -0.42 -11.44
N GLU A 113 -8.35 0.33 -10.88
CA GLU A 113 -7.50 1.28 -11.61
C GLU A 113 -6.03 0.89 -11.48
N VAL A 114 -5.24 1.25 -12.48
CA VAL A 114 -3.78 1.13 -12.48
C VAL A 114 -3.18 2.53 -12.55
N ILE A 115 -2.26 2.81 -11.64
CA ILE A 115 -1.46 4.05 -11.61
C ILE A 115 -0.07 3.71 -12.13
N ILE A 116 0.25 4.19 -13.31
CA ILE A 116 1.57 4.06 -13.93
C ILE A 116 2.47 5.15 -13.35
N GLU A 117 3.53 4.74 -12.65
CA GLU A 117 4.34 5.58 -11.76
C GLU A 117 5.49 6.33 -12.47
N GLY A 118 5.47 6.35 -13.79
CA GLY A 118 6.50 7.01 -14.59
C GLY A 118 6.59 6.44 -16.00
N PRO A 119 7.19 7.20 -16.95
CA PRO A 119 7.43 6.72 -18.31
C PRO A 119 8.57 5.70 -18.39
N ASP A 120 9.46 5.69 -17.40
CA ASP A 120 10.66 4.85 -17.34
C ASP A 120 10.34 3.44 -16.83
N HIS A 121 10.63 2.43 -17.65
CA HIS A 121 10.33 1.02 -17.36
C HIS A 121 11.16 0.44 -16.21
N ASP A 122 12.41 0.87 -16.11
CA ASP A 122 13.44 0.19 -15.30
C ASP A 122 13.67 0.86 -13.93
N LYS A 123 12.92 1.92 -13.60
CA LYS A 123 13.11 2.70 -12.37
C LYS A 123 12.11 2.30 -11.30
N SER A 124 12.54 1.77 -10.17
CA SER A 124 11.63 1.60 -9.02
C SER A 124 11.32 2.94 -8.34
N PHE A 125 10.39 2.94 -7.38
CA PHE A 125 10.02 4.12 -6.60
C PHE A 125 11.23 4.86 -5.99
N ILE A 126 12.25 4.14 -5.52
CA ILE A 126 13.41 4.77 -4.88
C ILE A 126 14.38 5.43 -5.88
N ASP A 127 14.31 5.02 -7.15
CA ASP A 127 15.14 5.57 -8.23
C ASP A 127 14.51 6.84 -8.85
N LEU A 128 13.25 7.12 -8.50
CA LEU A 128 12.52 8.26 -9.04
C LEU A 128 13.02 9.58 -8.43
N PRO A 129 13.05 10.69 -9.20
CA PRO A 129 13.14 12.04 -8.63
C PRO A 129 12.07 12.29 -7.57
N SER A 130 12.38 13.06 -6.52
CA SER A 130 11.46 13.26 -5.38
C SER A 130 10.17 13.99 -5.75
N ASP A 131 10.22 14.87 -6.76
CA ASP A 131 9.05 15.52 -7.35
C ASP A 131 8.14 14.49 -8.05
N LEU A 132 8.70 13.52 -8.78
CA LEU A 132 7.91 12.45 -9.41
C LEU A 132 7.32 11.49 -8.37
N ALA A 133 8.09 11.13 -7.34
CA ALA A 133 7.57 10.35 -6.22
C ALA A 133 6.42 11.08 -5.50
N PHE A 134 6.51 12.40 -5.35
CA PHE A 134 5.44 13.23 -4.81
C PHE A 134 4.20 13.25 -5.71
N ASP A 135 4.38 13.32 -7.03
CA ASP A 135 3.29 13.27 -8.00
C ASP A 135 2.48 11.96 -7.88
N ILE A 136 3.16 10.83 -7.67
CA ILE A 136 2.51 9.53 -7.46
C ILE A 136 1.61 9.57 -6.20
N LEU A 137 2.16 10.02 -5.07
CA LEU A 137 1.42 10.13 -3.81
C LEU A 137 0.27 11.15 -3.91
N SER A 138 0.49 12.25 -4.63
CA SER A 138 -0.56 13.24 -4.89
C SER A 138 -1.67 12.67 -5.77
N MET A 139 -1.33 11.83 -6.75
CA MET A 139 -2.31 11.11 -7.57
C MET A 139 -3.14 10.13 -6.72
N TYR A 140 -2.55 9.47 -5.72
CA TYR A 140 -3.32 8.65 -4.77
C TYR A 140 -4.39 9.48 -4.05
N ARG A 141 -4.02 10.68 -3.57
CA ARG A 141 -4.94 11.61 -2.92
C ARG A 141 -6.04 12.07 -3.89
N GLU A 142 -5.70 12.39 -5.13
CA GLU A 142 -6.66 12.77 -6.17
C GLU A 142 -7.67 11.66 -6.45
N ARG A 143 -7.20 10.43 -6.67
CA ARG A 143 -8.08 9.27 -6.94
C ARG A 143 -8.99 8.95 -5.76
N LEU A 144 -8.48 9.05 -4.53
CA LEU A 144 -9.32 8.89 -3.32
C LEU A 144 -10.43 9.94 -3.26
N ASN A 145 -10.15 11.21 -3.59
CA ASN A 145 -11.19 12.25 -3.65
C ASN A 145 -12.29 11.89 -4.65
N VAL A 146 -11.91 11.43 -5.85
CA VAL A 146 -12.88 10.99 -6.87
C VAL A 146 -13.72 9.80 -6.38
N HIS A 147 -13.13 8.82 -5.69
CA HIS A 147 -13.88 7.67 -5.17
C HIS A 147 -14.79 8.04 -3.99
N MET A 148 -14.42 9.02 -3.16
CA MET A 148 -15.27 9.48 -2.06
C MET A 148 -16.57 10.14 -2.54
N ASP A 149 -16.60 10.70 -3.75
CA ASP A 149 -17.81 11.32 -4.30
C ASP A 149 -18.90 10.28 -4.64
N ASP A 150 -18.54 9.00 -4.78
CA ASP A 150 -19.50 7.91 -4.95
C ASP A 150 -19.82 7.22 -3.62
N LEU A 151 -20.96 7.58 -3.04
CA LEU A 151 -21.45 7.05 -1.76
C LEU A 151 -21.70 5.53 -1.75
N ARG A 152 -21.74 4.87 -2.92
CA ARG A 152 -21.84 3.40 -3.01
C ARG A 152 -20.52 2.73 -2.66
N LEU A 153 -19.39 3.40 -2.86
CA LEU A 153 -18.08 2.91 -2.45
C LEU A 153 -17.90 3.12 -0.94
N LYS A 154 -17.44 2.07 -0.25
CA LYS A 154 -17.24 2.05 1.21
C LYS A 154 -15.79 1.94 1.63
N TYR A 155 -14.92 1.50 0.72
CA TYR A 155 -13.50 1.37 0.98
C TYR A 155 -12.71 1.44 -0.33
N THR A 156 -11.61 2.18 -0.33
CA THR A 156 -10.66 2.23 -1.44
C THR A 156 -9.30 1.77 -0.94
N LEU A 157 -8.81 0.67 -1.52
CA LEU A 157 -7.48 0.15 -1.26
C LEU A 157 -6.52 0.66 -2.33
N ILE A 158 -5.45 1.30 -1.91
CA ILE A 158 -4.27 1.57 -2.76
C ILE A 158 -3.18 0.59 -2.34
N PHE A 159 -2.62 -0.13 -3.29
CA PHE A 159 -1.56 -1.10 -3.02
C PHE A 159 -0.58 -1.18 -4.18
N LYS A 160 0.64 -1.61 -3.89
CA LYS A 160 1.70 -1.84 -4.85
C LYS A 160 2.11 -3.30 -4.81
N ASN A 161 2.49 -3.86 -5.94
CA ASN A 161 3.20 -5.15 -5.98
C ASN A 161 4.53 -4.90 -6.68
N HIS A 162 5.64 -5.11 -5.99
CA HIS A 162 6.98 -4.97 -6.55
C HIS A 162 7.69 -6.32 -6.57
N GLY A 163 8.18 -6.72 -7.75
CA GLY A 163 8.85 -8.01 -7.95
C GLY A 163 7.90 -9.15 -8.31
N ALA A 164 8.40 -10.12 -9.08
CA ALA A 164 7.60 -11.18 -9.68
C ALA A 164 6.87 -12.06 -8.65
N THR A 165 7.53 -12.40 -7.53
CA THR A 165 6.94 -13.25 -6.49
C THR A 165 5.95 -12.50 -5.58
N ALA A 166 5.89 -11.17 -5.65
CA ALA A 166 4.90 -10.35 -4.94
C ALA A 166 3.59 -10.20 -5.74
N GLY A 167 3.45 -10.89 -6.88
CA GLY A 167 2.26 -10.83 -7.73
C GLY A 167 2.27 -9.68 -8.74
N ALA A 168 3.43 -9.07 -9.01
CA ALA A 168 3.56 -8.12 -10.11
C ALA A 168 3.51 -8.86 -11.45
N SER A 169 2.48 -8.59 -12.27
CA SER A 169 2.35 -9.16 -13.61
C SER A 169 3.20 -8.41 -14.66
N LEU A 170 3.59 -7.17 -14.36
CA LEU A 170 4.42 -6.31 -15.18
C LEU A 170 5.57 -5.74 -14.33
N LEU A 171 6.77 -5.70 -14.90
CA LEU A 171 7.94 -5.09 -14.26
C LEU A 171 7.85 -3.56 -14.19
N HIS A 172 7.10 -2.95 -15.13
CA HIS A 172 6.94 -1.51 -15.18
C HIS A 172 6.33 -0.99 -13.86
N PRO A 173 6.90 0.04 -13.24
CA PRO A 173 6.45 0.57 -11.96
C PRO A 173 4.99 1.02 -12.02
N HIS A 174 4.16 0.35 -11.24
CA HIS A 174 2.77 0.71 -11.08
C HIS A 174 2.28 0.38 -9.68
N SER A 175 1.20 1.05 -9.32
CA SER A 175 0.34 0.73 -8.18
C SER A 175 -1.07 0.52 -8.68
N GLN A 176 -1.92 -0.06 -7.85
CA GLN A 176 -3.30 -0.38 -8.18
C GLN A 176 -4.23 0.22 -7.14
N ILE A 177 -5.42 0.58 -7.59
CA ILE A 177 -6.51 1.00 -6.73
C ILE A 177 -7.68 0.05 -6.93
N ILE A 178 -8.21 -0.49 -5.83
CA ILE A 178 -9.47 -1.23 -5.82
C ILE A 178 -10.44 -0.54 -4.87
N ALA A 179 -11.54 -0.02 -5.42
CA ALA A 179 -12.62 0.57 -4.63
C ALA A 179 -13.81 -0.38 -4.58
N THR A 180 -14.33 -0.64 -3.38
CA THR A 180 -15.35 -1.67 -3.11
C THR A 180 -16.56 -1.09 -2.39
N PRO A 181 -17.77 -1.61 -2.64
CA PRO A 181 -18.99 -1.27 -1.91
C PRO A 181 -19.09 -1.94 -0.54
N VAL A 182 -18.08 -2.75 -0.19
CA VAL A 182 -18.00 -3.48 1.07
C VAL A 182 -16.71 -3.12 1.80
N THR A 183 -16.78 -2.94 3.11
CA THR A 183 -15.58 -2.75 3.94
C THR A 183 -14.92 -4.11 4.22
N PRO A 184 -13.63 -4.31 3.87
CA PRO A 184 -12.96 -5.58 4.13
C PRO A 184 -12.97 -5.95 5.62
N ARG A 185 -13.03 -7.25 5.93
CA ARG A 185 -13.09 -7.75 7.32
C ARG A 185 -11.96 -7.20 8.19
N THR A 186 -10.73 -7.19 7.67
CA THR A 186 -9.55 -6.70 8.40
C THR A 186 -9.76 -5.25 8.81
N ILE A 187 -10.14 -4.38 7.88
CA ILE A 187 -10.40 -2.95 8.13
C ILE A 187 -11.54 -2.75 9.13
N ARG A 188 -12.62 -3.55 9.03
CA ARG A 188 -13.71 -3.51 10.02
C ARG A 188 -13.20 -3.83 11.43
N MET A 189 -12.28 -4.80 11.57
CA MET A 189 -11.69 -5.12 12.87
C MET A 189 -10.82 -3.97 13.40
N GLU A 190 -10.01 -3.33 12.55
CA GLU A 190 -9.20 -2.17 12.94
C GLU A 190 -10.06 -0.99 13.41
N LEU A 191 -11.15 -0.69 12.69
CA LEU A 191 -12.13 0.33 13.08
C LEU A 191 -12.78 0.00 14.43
N MET A 192 -13.17 -1.25 14.66
CA MET A 192 -13.74 -1.67 15.95
C MET A 192 -12.73 -1.56 17.09
N SER A 193 -11.47 -1.95 16.86
CA SER A 193 -10.39 -1.85 17.84
C SER A 193 -10.09 -0.40 18.22
N THR A 194 -9.95 0.47 17.22
CA THR A 194 -9.68 1.90 17.40
C THR A 194 -10.85 2.61 18.09
N LEU A 195 -12.09 2.28 17.73
CA LEU A 195 -13.29 2.81 18.38
C LEU A 195 -13.38 2.40 19.86
N LYS A 196 -13.11 1.12 20.16
CA LYS A 196 -13.10 0.62 21.53
C LYS A 196 -12.04 1.35 22.38
N HIS A 197 -10.81 1.45 21.86
CA HIS A 197 -9.72 2.16 22.53
C HIS A 197 -10.07 3.63 22.78
N PHE A 198 -10.68 4.30 21.80
CA PHE A 198 -11.12 5.68 21.94
C PHE A 198 -12.20 5.81 23.02
N ALA A 199 -13.20 4.93 23.06
CA ALA A 199 -14.24 4.94 24.08
C ALA A 199 -13.69 4.72 25.51
N GLU A 200 -12.63 3.95 25.67
CA GLU A 200 -12.00 3.63 26.96
C GLU A 200 -11.01 4.72 27.42
N THR A 201 -10.35 5.42 26.49
CA THR A 201 -9.20 6.30 26.81
C THR A 201 -9.37 7.76 26.37
N ASN A 202 -10.38 8.08 25.55
CA ASN A 202 -10.53 9.35 24.83
C ASN A 202 -9.32 9.74 23.95
N ARG A 203 -8.50 8.77 23.54
CA ARG A 203 -7.32 8.98 22.69
C ARG A 203 -7.34 8.08 21.46
N CYS A 204 -6.66 8.49 20.39
CA CYS A 204 -6.53 7.68 19.19
C CYS A 204 -5.52 6.54 19.43
N MET A 205 -5.93 5.31 19.13
CA MET A 205 -5.09 4.12 19.29
C MET A 205 -3.79 4.19 18.47
N ILE A 206 -3.86 4.66 17.22
CA ILE A 206 -2.68 4.76 16.35
C ILE A 206 -1.71 5.82 16.88
N CYS A 207 -2.21 6.96 17.36
CA CYS A 207 -1.37 7.99 18.00
C CYS A 207 -0.69 7.45 19.27
N ASP A 208 -1.42 6.71 20.11
CA ASP A 208 -0.85 6.07 21.29
C ASP A 208 0.22 5.02 20.92
N MET A 209 0.01 4.27 19.82
CA MET A 209 1.02 3.35 19.28
C MET A 209 2.28 4.10 18.84
N VAL A 210 2.15 5.16 18.02
CA VAL A 210 3.29 5.98 17.57
C VAL A 210 4.05 6.57 18.76
N GLN A 211 3.34 7.11 19.75
CA GLN A 211 3.99 7.68 20.94
C GLN A 211 4.74 6.61 21.74
N LYS A 212 4.14 5.43 21.93
CA LYS A 212 4.79 4.31 22.62
C LYS A 212 6.06 3.86 21.91
N GLU A 213 6.02 3.74 20.58
CA GLU A 213 7.20 3.37 19.79
C GLU A 213 8.30 4.44 19.86
N ARG A 214 7.93 5.73 19.91
CA ARG A 214 8.89 6.83 20.13
C ARG A 214 9.50 6.81 21.52
N ASP A 215 8.71 6.54 22.56
CA ASP A 215 9.17 6.50 23.95
C ASP A 215 10.16 5.35 24.19
N GLU A 216 9.93 4.19 23.54
CA GLU A 216 10.81 3.03 23.64
C GLU A 216 12.02 3.14 22.69
N GLY A 217 11.83 3.66 21.48
CA GLY A 217 12.88 3.86 20.48
C GLY A 217 13.42 2.58 19.81
N GLU A 218 13.23 1.41 20.41
CA GLU A 218 13.86 0.15 19.97
C GLU A 218 13.46 -0.30 18.55
N ARG A 219 12.24 0.02 18.11
CA ARG A 219 11.68 -0.42 16.81
C ARG A 219 11.55 0.70 15.80
N ILE A 220 11.96 1.92 16.13
CA ILE A 220 11.95 3.06 15.22
C ILE A 220 13.01 2.85 14.14
N ILE A 221 12.62 3.08 12.89
CA ILE A 221 13.48 2.94 11.71
C ILE A 221 13.71 4.30 11.07
N TYR A 222 12.64 5.11 11.00
CA TYR A 222 12.66 6.48 10.48
C TYR A 222 11.71 7.34 11.33
N ASP A 223 12.14 8.54 11.68
CA ASP A 223 11.30 9.56 12.31
C ASP A 223 11.85 10.95 11.97
N ASP A 224 11.11 11.73 11.19
CA ASP A 224 11.45 13.13 10.87
C ASP A 224 10.58 14.14 11.61
N GLY A 225 9.86 13.69 12.63
CA GLY A 225 8.88 14.48 13.37
C GLY A 225 7.51 14.55 12.69
N THR A 226 7.41 14.36 11.37
CA THR A 226 6.17 14.42 10.59
C THR A 226 5.65 13.03 10.22
N ILE A 227 6.55 12.16 9.76
CA ILE A 227 6.30 10.75 9.45
C ILE A 227 7.17 9.88 10.34
N VAL A 228 6.60 8.78 10.84
CA VAL A 228 7.29 7.77 11.63
C VAL A 228 7.13 6.42 10.94
N ALA A 229 8.23 5.68 10.80
CA ALA A 229 8.24 4.29 10.39
C ALA A 229 8.90 3.42 11.46
N PHE A 230 8.25 2.32 11.82
CA PHE A 230 8.74 1.38 12.84
C PHE A 230 8.43 -0.06 12.48
N ALA A 231 9.22 -0.99 13.03
CA ALA A 231 8.93 -2.41 12.92
C ALA A 231 7.70 -2.77 13.76
N ASN A 232 6.69 -3.38 13.14
CA ASN A 232 5.44 -3.68 13.83
C ASN A 232 5.67 -4.67 15.00
N TYR A 233 5.18 -4.34 16.21
CA TYR A 233 5.39 -5.17 17.40
C TYR A 233 4.97 -6.63 17.15
N ALA A 234 3.80 -6.83 16.54
CA ALA A 234 3.27 -8.14 16.17
C ALA A 234 3.32 -8.36 14.63
N ALA A 235 4.47 -8.09 14.02
CA ALA A 235 4.74 -8.29 12.60
C ALA A 235 4.45 -9.73 12.13
N ARG A 236 3.70 -9.88 11.04
CA ARG A 236 3.42 -11.16 10.36
C ARG A 236 4.55 -11.61 9.46
N PHE A 237 5.24 -10.65 8.88
CA PHE A 237 6.33 -10.91 7.95
C PHE A 237 7.65 -10.38 8.51
N PRO A 238 8.78 -11.05 8.26
CA PRO A 238 10.09 -10.47 8.52
C PRO A 238 10.20 -9.11 7.82
N TYR A 239 10.72 -8.11 8.52
CA TYR A 239 10.87 -6.74 8.01
C TYR A 239 9.56 -6.01 7.69
N GLU A 240 8.42 -6.45 8.23
CA GLU A 240 7.17 -5.69 8.14
C GLU A 240 7.30 -4.33 8.84
N LEU A 241 6.97 -3.26 8.08
CA LEU A 241 7.03 -1.88 8.52
C LEU A 241 5.63 -1.30 8.70
N PHE A 242 5.46 -0.47 9.73
CA PHE A 242 4.29 0.37 9.91
C PHE A 242 4.71 1.83 9.74
N ILE A 243 4.10 2.55 8.79
CA ILE A 243 4.35 3.97 8.53
C ILE A 243 3.11 4.76 8.91
N ALA A 244 3.27 5.82 9.71
CA ALA A 244 2.18 6.65 10.18
C ALA A 244 2.56 8.14 10.21
N PRO A 245 1.59 9.06 10.00
CA PRO A 245 1.80 10.46 10.32
C PRO A 245 1.90 10.64 11.83
N ALA A 246 2.78 11.53 12.27
CA ALA A 246 2.92 11.92 13.66
C ALA A 246 1.73 12.76 14.15
N ARG A 247 1.12 13.53 13.24
CA ARG A 247 -0.13 14.25 13.49
C ARG A 247 -1.31 13.29 13.32
N HIS A 248 -2.32 13.43 14.17
CA HIS A 248 -3.58 12.74 13.96
C HIS A 248 -4.26 13.22 12.67
N GLU A 249 -4.48 12.30 11.74
CA GLU A 249 -5.32 12.46 10.56
C GLU A 249 -6.04 11.15 10.28
N THR A 250 -7.31 11.23 9.89
CA THR A 250 -8.15 10.06 9.63
C THR A 250 -8.05 9.61 8.18
N PHE A 251 -7.90 10.55 7.25
CA PHE A 251 -8.01 10.29 5.83
C PHE A 251 -6.75 10.73 5.09
N TYR A 252 -6.13 9.81 4.35
CA TYR A 252 -4.95 10.09 3.53
C TYR A 252 -5.15 11.29 2.60
N ASN A 253 -6.33 11.40 1.99
CA ASN A 253 -6.62 12.47 1.04
C ASN A 253 -6.77 13.86 1.68
N ARG A 254 -6.78 13.97 3.01
CA ARG A 254 -6.72 15.23 3.76
C ARG A 254 -5.31 15.63 4.14
N GLU A 255 -4.31 14.78 3.90
CA GLU A 255 -2.92 15.14 4.14
C GLU A 255 -2.47 16.29 3.25
N ASN A 256 -1.68 17.18 3.84
CA ASN A 256 -1.12 18.32 3.14
C ASN A 256 0.17 17.94 2.40
N ASP A 257 0.61 18.83 1.50
CA ASP A 257 1.76 18.57 0.62
C ASP A 257 3.07 18.40 1.42
N HIS A 258 3.21 19.07 2.56
CA HIS A 258 4.36 18.90 3.43
C HIS A 258 4.44 17.47 3.99
N THR A 259 3.32 16.93 4.49
CA THR A 259 3.27 15.53 4.94
C THR A 259 3.60 14.57 3.80
N LEU A 260 3.09 14.81 2.58
CA LEU A 260 3.38 13.96 1.43
C LEU A 260 4.86 14.02 1.01
N HIS A 261 5.51 15.18 1.07
CA HIS A 261 6.96 15.27 0.84
C HIS A 261 7.77 14.51 1.91
N CYS A 262 7.39 14.60 3.18
CA CYS A 262 7.99 13.79 4.25
C CYS A 262 7.75 12.29 4.02
N LEU A 263 6.57 11.91 3.52
CA LEU A 263 6.26 10.52 3.18
C LEU A 263 7.13 10.01 2.02
N VAL A 264 7.40 10.84 1.01
CA VAL A 264 8.37 10.50 -0.06
C VAL A 264 9.75 10.20 0.55
N ASN A 265 10.24 11.06 1.43
CA ASN A 265 11.55 10.87 2.06
C ASN A 265 11.60 9.59 2.91
N CYS A 266 10.57 9.38 3.73
CA CYS A 266 10.42 8.16 4.52
C CYS A 266 10.43 6.90 3.64
N LEU A 267 9.59 6.87 2.59
CA LEU A 267 9.49 5.71 1.69
C LEU A 267 10.81 5.44 0.99
N LYS A 268 11.49 6.47 0.48
CA LYS A 268 12.81 6.32 -0.15
C LYS A 268 13.86 5.77 0.81
N ASP A 269 13.89 6.26 2.05
CA ASP A 269 14.83 5.79 3.07
C ASP A 269 14.56 4.32 3.44
N VAL A 270 13.33 3.99 3.85
CA VAL A 270 13.02 2.64 4.34
C VAL A 270 13.09 1.59 3.23
N LEU A 271 12.59 1.89 2.03
CA LEU A 271 12.70 0.97 0.89
C LEU A 271 14.15 0.86 0.39
N GLY A 272 14.94 1.93 0.46
CA GLY A 272 16.38 1.90 0.14
C GLY A 272 17.17 1.02 1.11
N ARG A 273 16.84 1.07 2.41
CA ARG A 273 17.40 0.16 3.42
C ARG A 273 17.02 -1.29 3.13
N LEU A 274 15.76 -1.57 2.82
CA LEU A 274 15.30 -2.91 2.47
C LEU A 274 16.00 -3.44 1.20
N ARG A 275 16.10 -2.63 0.15
CA ARG A 275 16.85 -2.98 -1.06
C ARG A 275 18.29 -3.35 -0.74
N THR A 276 18.97 -2.53 0.05
CA THR A 276 20.40 -2.74 0.36
C THR A 276 20.60 -3.98 1.24
N LEU A 277 19.74 -4.17 2.24
CA LEU A 277 19.87 -5.26 3.21
C LEU A 277 19.50 -6.62 2.62
N LEU A 278 18.49 -6.65 1.74
CA LEU A 278 17.87 -7.89 1.26
C LEU A 278 18.05 -8.11 -0.25
N SER A 279 18.94 -7.34 -0.90
CA SER A 279 19.24 -7.44 -2.34
C SER A 279 18.00 -7.26 -3.22
N ASP A 280 17.30 -6.14 -3.04
CA ASP A 280 16.07 -5.74 -3.76
C ASP A 280 14.93 -6.79 -3.66
N PRO A 281 14.42 -7.03 -2.43
CA PRO A 281 13.41 -8.05 -2.22
C PRO A 281 12.06 -7.63 -2.83
N PRO A 282 11.24 -8.59 -3.28
CA PRO A 282 9.84 -8.35 -3.61
C PRO A 282 9.05 -7.86 -2.38
N TYR A 283 8.12 -6.92 -2.58
CA TYR A 283 7.29 -6.36 -1.51
C TYR A 283 5.90 -5.93 -2.00
N ASN A 284 5.00 -5.67 -1.05
CA ASN A 284 3.67 -5.13 -1.26
C ASN A 284 3.43 -3.89 -0.40
#